data_AF-A0A0A3IAZ6-F1
#
_entry.id   AF-A0A0A3IAZ6-F1
#
_cell.length_a   1.000
_cell.length_b   1.000
_cell.length_c   1.000
_cell.angle_alpha   90.00
_cell.angle_beta   90.00
_cell.angle_gamma   90.00
#
_symmetry.space_group_name_H-M   'P 1'
#
loop_
_entity.id
_entity.type
_entity.pdbx_description
1 polymer ?
#
loop_
_entity_poly.entity_id
_entity_poly.type
_entity_poly.pdbx_seq_one_letter_code
_entity_poly.pdbx_strand_id
1 'polypeptide(L)'
;MELSTLQRQLAGQLKQMDGAEIIHEMNFCIPVQSFKVTYNPVLKKPMDILMKMMLISFQTGVFKDGEALADVLLVEPLFINDLLNNMKKTGLVEKEETLVLTPKGKKQLTEGVYEEELDPVSDILQYSPIHRKILSGDIEEVLEFDEFPEELSYAAGLEVENLGEEQMIEQLSHMQEEDDEVKTYVTSILSSEEIQINDVPCLAYILHDTKTDTLFARVYNTLTQEWDPDLEEVLHTKERPDWKERYLSK
;
A
#
# COMPACT_ATOMS: atom_id res chain seq x y z
N MET A 1 18.78 5.10 17.07
CA MET A 1 18.35 4.61 18.42
C MET A 1 19.10 3.31 18.72
N GLU A 2 19.53 3.00 19.95
CA GLU A 2 20.21 1.72 20.19
C GLU A 2 19.21 0.55 20.27
N LEU A 3 19.34 -0.42 19.36
CA LEU A 3 18.56 -1.65 19.32
C LEU A 3 18.61 -2.44 20.65
N SER A 4 19.74 -2.37 21.35
CA SER A 4 19.95 -2.94 22.69
C SER A 4 18.99 -2.36 23.76
N THR A 5 18.66 -1.08 23.64
CA THR A 5 17.77 -0.38 24.58
C THR A 5 16.33 -0.79 24.34
N LEU A 6 15.90 -0.86 23.08
CA LEU A 6 14.58 -1.35 22.68
C LEU A 6 14.37 -2.81 23.13
N GLN A 7 15.37 -3.66 22.92
CA GLN A 7 15.34 -5.06 23.37
C GLN A 7 15.10 -5.18 24.88
N ARG A 8 15.82 -4.38 25.69
CA ARG A 8 15.63 -4.39 27.15
C ARG A 8 14.22 -3.92 27.56
N GLN A 9 13.67 -2.92 26.87
CA GLN A 9 12.33 -2.41 27.12
C GLN A 9 11.27 -3.49 26.85
N LEU A 10 11.34 -4.13 25.68
CA LEU A 10 10.39 -5.17 25.27
C LEU A 10 10.49 -6.42 26.16
N ALA A 11 11.71 -6.86 26.52
CA ALA A 11 11.91 -7.92 27.50
C ALA A 11 11.27 -7.59 28.85
N GLY A 12 11.31 -6.33 29.28
CA GLY A 12 10.64 -5.84 30.48
C GLY A 12 9.11 -5.94 30.41
N GLN A 13 8.52 -5.69 29.25
CA GLN A 13 7.08 -5.86 29.02
C GLN A 13 6.68 -7.34 29.08
N LEU A 14 7.44 -8.22 28.42
CA LEU A 14 7.17 -9.65 28.39
C LEU A 14 7.30 -10.31 29.78
N LYS A 15 8.24 -9.85 30.61
CA LYS A 15 8.39 -10.35 32.00
C LYS A 15 7.20 -10.03 32.91
N GLN A 16 6.35 -9.07 32.54
CA GLN A 16 5.11 -8.77 33.28
C GLN A 16 3.97 -9.74 32.93
N MET A 17 4.15 -10.58 31.90
CA MET A 17 3.17 -11.57 31.48
C MET A 17 3.14 -12.74 32.48
N ASP A 18 2.00 -12.92 33.15
CA ASP A 18 1.88 -13.94 34.20
C ASP A 18 1.92 -15.38 33.65
N GLY A 19 2.93 -16.13 34.06
CA GLY A 19 3.13 -17.53 33.70
C GLY A 19 4.03 -17.77 32.49
N ALA A 20 4.62 -16.72 31.90
CA ALA A 20 5.59 -16.85 30.81
C ALA A 20 7.00 -16.45 31.27
N GLU A 21 8.00 -17.30 30.98
CA GLU A 21 9.42 -17.01 31.25
C GLU A 21 10.18 -16.88 29.92
N ILE A 22 11.01 -15.84 29.79
CA ILE A 22 11.90 -15.68 28.63
C ILE A 22 13.08 -16.64 28.80
N ILE A 23 13.20 -17.61 27.90
CA ILE A 23 14.28 -18.61 27.93
C ILE A 23 15.42 -18.23 26.99
N HIS A 24 15.10 -17.56 25.88
CA HIS A 24 16.08 -17.15 24.90
C HIS A 24 15.68 -15.85 24.21
N GLU A 25 16.68 -15.06 23.84
CA GLU A 25 16.55 -13.83 23.06
C GLU A 25 17.41 -13.97 21.81
N MET A 26 16.86 -13.61 20.66
CA MET A 26 17.56 -13.64 19.38
C MET A 26 17.20 -12.39 18.57
N ASN A 27 18.15 -11.91 17.78
CA ASN A 27 17.97 -10.78 16.88
C ASN A 27 18.34 -11.26 15.48
N PHE A 28 17.54 -10.90 14.48
CA PHE A 28 17.81 -11.23 13.08
C PHE A 28 17.29 -10.13 12.17
N CYS A 29 17.76 -10.08 10.94
CA CYS A 29 17.22 -9.20 9.91
C CYS A 29 16.28 -9.95 8.96
N ILE A 30 15.28 -9.25 8.44
CA ILE A 30 14.46 -9.69 7.32
C ILE A 30 14.67 -8.74 6.13
N PRO A 31 14.73 -9.25 4.89
CA PRO A 31 14.82 -8.40 3.72
C PRO A 31 13.47 -7.71 3.46
N VAL A 32 13.52 -6.40 3.22
CA VAL A 32 12.38 -5.58 2.81
C VAL A 32 12.76 -4.78 1.57
N GLN A 33 12.07 -5.05 0.47
CA GLN A 33 12.27 -4.37 -0.81
C GLN A 33 11.50 -3.05 -0.83
N SER A 34 12.22 -1.95 -1.08
CA SER A 34 11.59 -0.66 -1.35
C SER A 34 11.24 -0.50 -2.82
N PHE A 35 10.01 -0.07 -3.08
CA PHE A 35 9.51 0.29 -4.40
C PHE A 35 9.15 1.77 -4.43
N LYS A 36 9.69 2.51 -5.40
CA LYS A 36 9.21 3.85 -5.72
C LYS A 36 8.02 3.72 -6.66
N VAL A 37 6.85 4.16 -6.22
CA VAL A 37 5.63 4.08 -7.00
C VAL A 37 5.19 5.49 -7.36
N THR A 38 5.06 5.77 -8.65
CA THR A 38 4.59 7.06 -9.17
C THR A 38 3.18 6.91 -9.72
N TYR A 39 2.28 7.80 -9.33
CA TYR A 39 0.89 7.77 -9.74
C TYR A 39 0.31 9.18 -9.84
N ASN A 40 -0.82 9.30 -10.53
CA ASN A 40 -1.62 10.54 -10.56
C ASN A 40 -2.76 10.39 -9.56
N PRO A 41 -2.77 11.15 -8.46
CA PRO A 41 -3.93 11.23 -7.59
C PRO A 41 -5.10 11.84 -8.37
N VAL A 42 -6.32 11.38 -8.08
CA VAL A 42 -7.53 11.97 -8.65
C VAL A 42 -8.40 12.58 -7.57
N LEU A 43 -8.92 13.77 -7.87
CA LEU A 43 -9.93 14.43 -7.06
C LEU A 43 -11.31 14.17 -7.66
N LYS A 44 -12.18 13.54 -6.87
CA LYS A 44 -13.56 13.26 -7.29
C LYS A 44 -14.48 14.43 -6.93
N LYS A 45 -15.07 15.06 -7.94
CA LYS A 45 -16.05 16.15 -7.78
C LYS A 45 -17.43 15.73 -8.29
N PRO A 46 -18.54 16.24 -7.72
CA PRO A 46 -19.85 16.08 -8.34
C PRO A 46 -19.83 16.64 -9.75
N MET A 47 -20.38 15.88 -10.70
CA MET A 47 -20.42 16.31 -12.08
C MET A 47 -21.39 17.49 -12.25
N ASP A 48 -20.94 18.53 -12.97
CA ASP A 48 -21.79 19.65 -13.35
C ASP A 48 -22.98 19.19 -14.24
N ILE A 49 -24.10 19.91 -14.15
CA ILE A 49 -25.34 19.56 -14.86
C ILE A 49 -25.13 19.58 -16.39
N LEU A 50 -24.45 20.60 -16.92
CA LEU A 50 -24.20 20.71 -18.35
C LEU A 50 -23.28 19.58 -18.84
N MET A 51 -22.21 19.29 -18.09
CA MET A 51 -21.35 18.13 -18.38
C MET A 51 -22.16 16.84 -18.44
N LYS A 52 -23.02 16.62 -17.43
CA LYS A 52 -23.88 15.44 -17.36
C LYS A 52 -24.84 15.38 -18.56
N MET A 53 -25.47 16.49 -18.94
CA MET A 53 -26.36 16.57 -20.10
C MET A 53 -25.62 16.24 -21.42
N MET A 54 -24.40 16.75 -21.59
CA MET A 54 -23.58 16.45 -22.76
C MET A 54 -23.24 14.96 -22.83
N LEU A 55 -22.77 14.34 -21.73
CA LEU A 55 -22.44 12.91 -21.71
C LEU A 55 -23.69 12.04 -21.98
N ILE A 56 -24.84 12.36 -21.38
CA ILE A 56 -26.12 11.67 -21.68
C ILE A 56 -26.48 11.80 -23.16
N SER A 57 -26.25 12.97 -23.76
CA SER A 57 -26.52 13.20 -25.19
C SER A 57 -25.63 12.30 -26.05
N PHE A 58 -24.33 12.19 -25.74
CA PHE A 58 -23.43 11.26 -26.45
C PHE A 58 -23.79 9.78 -26.23
N GLN A 59 -24.46 9.43 -25.13
CA GLN A 59 -24.94 8.07 -24.88
C GLN A 59 -26.20 7.72 -25.68
N THR A 60 -27.05 8.71 -25.96
CA THR A 60 -28.41 8.50 -26.50
C THR A 60 -28.59 8.96 -27.94
N GLY A 61 -27.68 9.77 -28.47
CA GLY A 61 -27.75 10.34 -29.81
C GLY A 61 -26.41 10.25 -30.56
N VAL A 62 -26.40 10.80 -31.78
CA VAL A 62 -25.25 10.78 -32.68
C VAL A 62 -24.90 12.21 -33.06
N PHE A 63 -23.73 12.68 -32.62
CA PHE A 63 -23.29 14.07 -32.79
C PHE A 63 -21.92 14.13 -33.49
N LYS A 64 -21.78 14.97 -34.51
CA LYS A 64 -20.52 15.12 -35.28
C LYS A 64 -19.56 16.14 -34.66
N ASP A 65 -20.11 17.15 -34.00
CA ASP A 65 -19.40 18.29 -33.44
C ASP A 65 -20.20 18.93 -32.29
N GLY A 66 -19.58 19.91 -31.64
CA GLY A 66 -20.18 20.65 -30.54
C GLY A 66 -21.29 21.60 -30.98
N GLU A 67 -21.32 22.04 -32.24
CA GLU A 67 -22.37 22.92 -32.77
C GLU A 67 -23.71 22.20 -32.80
N ALA A 68 -23.74 20.99 -33.37
CA ALA A 68 -24.95 20.16 -33.38
C ALA A 68 -25.48 19.85 -31.98
N LEU A 69 -24.58 19.74 -30.99
CA LEU A 69 -24.97 19.52 -29.60
C LEU A 69 -25.47 20.81 -28.92
N ALA A 70 -24.85 21.95 -29.22
CA ALA A 70 -25.25 23.25 -28.70
C ALA A 70 -26.69 23.60 -29.11
N ASP A 71 -27.07 23.29 -30.35
CA ASP A 71 -28.44 23.46 -30.86
C ASP A 71 -29.45 22.60 -30.09
N VAL A 72 -29.09 21.36 -29.75
CA VAL A 72 -29.97 20.44 -29.01
C VAL A 72 -30.10 20.83 -27.54
N LEU A 73 -29.00 21.26 -26.91
CA LEU A 73 -28.99 21.67 -25.52
C LEU A 73 -29.46 23.12 -25.31
N LEU A 74 -29.63 23.90 -26.39
CA LEU A 74 -29.96 25.32 -26.36
C LEU A 74 -28.97 26.14 -25.53
N VAL A 75 -27.68 25.82 -25.69
CA VAL A 75 -26.55 26.46 -24.99
C VAL A 75 -25.65 27.14 -26.02
N GLU A 76 -25.02 28.24 -25.63
CA GLU A 76 -24.06 28.96 -26.47
C GLU A 76 -22.91 28.03 -26.95
N PRO A 77 -22.65 27.95 -28.28
CA PRO A 77 -21.69 26.99 -28.85
C PRO A 77 -20.26 27.08 -28.29
N LEU A 78 -19.80 28.27 -27.89
CA LEU A 78 -18.47 28.43 -27.30
C LEU A 78 -18.31 27.62 -26.00
N PHE A 79 -19.31 27.65 -25.11
CA PHE A 79 -19.27 26.90 -23.85
C PHE A 79 -19.27 25.39 -24.07
N ILE A 80 -20.06 24.91 -25.04
CA ILE A 80 -20.09 23.48 -25.40
C ILE A 80 -18.74 23.03 -25.94
N ASN A 81 -18.13 23.82 -26.82
CA ASN A 81 -16.83 23.48 -27.40
C ASN A 81 -15.71 23.50 -26.36
N ASP A 82 -15.70 24.48 -25.44
CA ASP A 82 -14.72 24.53 -24.35
C ASP A 82 -14.83 23.31 -23.44
N LEU A 83 -16.06 22.97 -23.03
CA LEU A 83 -16.30 21.82 -22.16
C LEU A 83 -16.03 20.49 -22.87
N LEU A 84 -16.38 20.38 -24.16
CA LEU A 84 -16.08 19.21 -24.99
C LEU A 84 -14.57 19.01 -25.16
N ASN A 85 -13.82 20.09 -25.35
CA ASN A 85 -12.37 20.04 -25.43
C ASN A 85 -11.76 19.55 -24.11
N ASN A 86 -12.31 19.98 -22.98
CA ASN A 86 -11.91 19.46 -21.67
C ASN A 86 -12.21 17.95 -21.54
N MET A 87 -13.44 17.52 -21.85
CA MET A 87 -13.83 16.10 -21.82
C MET A 87 -12.99 15.21 -22.74
N LYS A 88 -12.53 15.74 -23.88
CA LYS A 88 -11.60 15.02 -24.76
C LYS A 88 -10.22 14.89 -24.15
N LYS A 89 -9.70 15.96 -23.56
CA LYS A 89 -8.39 15.94 -22.88
C LYS A 89 -8.37 14.97 -21.71
N THR A 90 -9.45 14.88 -20.95
CA THR A 90 -9.58 13.97 -19.80
C THR A 90 -10.05 12.57 -20.18
N GLY A 91 -10.24 12.30 -21.48
CA GLY A 91 -10.57 10.99 -22.02
C GLY A 91 -11.99 10.53 -21.67
N LEU A 92 -12.93 11.42 -21.40
CA LEU A 92 -14.36 11.09 -21.19
C LEU A 92 -15.10 10.91 -22.52
N VAL A 93 -14.66 11.65 -23.54
CA VAL A 93 -15.24 11.65 -24.89
C VAL A 93 -14.12 11.52 -25.90
N GLU A 94 -14.32 10.70 -26.92
CA GLU A 94 -13.44 10.62 -28.08
C GLU A 94 -14.19 11.03 -29.35
N LYS A 95 -13.44 11.48 -30.36
CA LYS A 95 -13.98 11.82 -31.66
C LYS A 95 -13.39 10.86 -32.69
N GLU A 96 -14.23 9.94 -33.16
CA GLU A 96 -13.99 9.18 -34.37
C GLU A 96 -14.72 9.90 -35.53
N GLU A 97 -15.67 9.23 -36.18
CA GLU A 97 -16.62 9.90 -37.10
C GLU A 97 -17.66 10.74 -36.34
N THR A 98 -17.94 10.37 -35.09
CA THR A 98 -18.91 11.02 -34.19
C THR A 98 -18.33 11.10 -32.78
N LEU A 99 -18.93 11.94 -31.93
CA LEU A 99 -18.58 12.08 -30.52
C LEU A 99 -19.17 10.93 -29.73
N VAL A 100 -18.32 10.14 -29.08
CA VAL A 100 -18.73 8.95 -28.32
C VAL A 100 -18.10 8.92 -26.93
N LEU A 101 -18.84 8.35 -25.98
CA LEU A 101 -18.34 8.14 -24.62
C LEU A 101 -17.34 7.00 -24.56
N THR A 102 -16.19 7.28 -23.95
CA THR A 102 -15.21 6.26 -23.58
C THR A 102 -15.73 5.41 -22.41
N PRO A 103 -15.08 4.27 -22.10
CA PRO A 103 -15.39 3.51 -20.88
C PRO A 103 -15.29 4.35 -19.60
N LYS A 104 -14.28 5.23 -19.50
CA LYS A 104 -14.11 6.19 -18.38
C LYS A 104 -15.30 7.13 -18.29
N GLY A 105 -15.72 7.72 -19.42
CA GLY A 105 -16.88 8.61 -19.50
C GLY A 105 -18.18 7.94 -19.06
N LYS A 106 -18.42 6.68 -19.46
CA LYS A 106 -19.61 5.92 -19.04
C LYS A 106 -19.62 5.63 -17.54
N LYS A 107 -18.47 5.24 -16.99
CA LYS A 107 -18.32 4.95 -15.55
C LYS A 107 -18.58 6.20 -14.73
N GLN A 108 -17.90 7.30 -15.03
CA GLN A 108 -18.05 8.58 -14.34
C GLN A 108 -19.47 9.16 -14.45
N LEU A 109 -20.12 9.05 -15.61
CA LEU A 109 -21.52 9.45 -15.77
C LEU A 109 -22.46 8.63 -14.89
N THR A 110 -22.23 7.32 -14.80
CA THR A 110 -23.04 6.40 -13.98
C THR A 110 -22.89 6.70 -12.49
N GLU A 111 -21.65 6.98 -12.06
CA GLU A 111 -21.32 7.36 -10.68
C GLU A 111 -21.74 8.81 -10.35
N GLY A 112 -21.96 9.64 -11.37
CA GLY A 112 -22.30 11.06 -11.21
C GLY A 112 -21.12 11.93 -10.74
N VAL A 113 -19.90 11.45 -10.93
CA VAL A 113 -18.66 12.10 -10.48
C VAL A 113 -17.75 12.42 -11.66
N TYR A 114 -17.03 13.52 -11.56
CA TYR A 114 -15.96 13.91 -12.45
C TYR A 114 -14.62 13.72 -11.71
N GLU A 115 -13.71 12.97 -12.33
CA GLU A 115 -12.35 12.80 -11.80
C GLU A 115 -11.41 13.83 -12.44
N GLU A 116 -10.85 14.69 -11.61
CA GLU A 116 -9.78 15.61 -11.97
C GLU A 116 -8.43 14.98 -11.63
N GLU A 117 -7.60 14.71 -12.63
CA GLU A 117 -6.23 14.22 -12.45
C GLU A 117 -5.35 15.35 -11.93
N LEU A 118 -4.64 15.08 -10.83
CA LEU A 118 -3.65 15.97 -10.23
C LEU A 118 -2.25 15.66 -10.77
N ASP A 119 -1.28 16.52 -10.42
CA ASP A 119 0.11 16.31 -10.80
C ASP A 119 0.65 14.98 -10.23
N PRO A 120 1.54 14.28 -10.95
CA PRO A 120 2.11 13.03 -10.48
C PRO A 120 2.84 13.19 -9.15
N VAL A 121 2.61 12.24 -8.24
CA VAL A 121 3.33 12.12 -6.97
C VAL A 121 4.04 10.77 -6.91
N SER A 122 5.06 10.67 -6.06
CA SER A 122 5.79 9.42 -5.83
C SER A 122 5.85 9.10 -4.34
N ASP A 123 5.52 7.86 -4.00
CA ASP A 123 5.63 7.31 -2.65
C ASP A 123 6.51 6.07 -2.64
N ILE A 124 7.00 5.69 -1.45
CA ILE A 124 7.82 4.50 -1.25
C ILE A 124 7.00 3.44 -0.52
N LEU A 125 6.88 2.26 -1.13
CA LEU A 125 6.23 1.09 -0.52
C LEU A 125 7.29 0.09 -0.05
N GLN A 126 7.06 -0.52 1.11
CA GLN A 126 7.98 -1.46 1.75
C GLN A 126 7.45 -2.89 1.68
N TYR A 127 7.94 -3.70 0.76
CA TYR A 127 7.46 -5.07 0.59
C TYR A 127 8.36 -6.09 1.28
N SER A 128 7.76 -6.96 2.07
CA SER A 128 8.48 -8.07 2.69
C SER A 128 8.17 -9.40 1.97
N PRO A 129 9.18 -10.07 1.37
CA PRO A 129 9.01 -11.39 0.75
C PRO A 129 8.58 -12.48 1.73
N ILE A 130 8.90 -12.33 3.01
CA ILE A 130 8.48 -13.27 4.06
C ILE A 130 6.98 -13.17 4.29
N HIS A 131 6.47 -11.95 4.40
CA HIS A 131 5.05 -11.68 4.64
C HIS A 131 4.21 -11.75 3.37
N ARG A 132 4.83 -11.63 2.20
CA ARG A 132 4.19 -11.49 0.89
C ARG A 132 3.18 -10.34 0.85
N LYS A 133 3.51 -9.26 1.56
CA LYS A 133 2.67 -8.07 1.67
C LYS A 133 3.54 -6.82 1.83
N ILE A 134 2.93 -5.68 1.56
CA ILE A 134 3.50 -4.37 1.88
C ILE A 134 3.31 -4.13 3.37
N LEU A 135 4.36 -3.70 4.03
CA LEU A 135 4.41 -3.33 5.44
C LEU A 135 4.31 -1.81 5.56
N SER A 136 3.55 -1.35 6.54
CA SER A 136 3.47 0.06 6.92
C SER A 136 4.61 0.37 7.90
N GLY A 137 5.37 1.42 7.64
CA GLY A 137 6.47 1.82 8.50
C GLY A 137 7.46 2.74 7.79
N ASP A 138 8.20 3.50 8.56
CA ASP A 138 9.25 4.37 8.04
C ASP A 138 10.59 3.62 8.02
N ILE A 139 11.10 3.37 6.80
CA ILE A 139 12.38 2.71 6.63
C ILE A 139 13.54 3.62 7.07
N GLU A 140 13.39 4.94 7.02
CA GLU A 140 14.44 5.86 7.43
C GLU A 140 14.74 5.72 8.92
N GLU A 141 13.71 5.56 9.76
CA GLU A 141 13.87 5.28 11.19
C GLU A 141 14.63 3.97 11.45
N VAL A 142 14.39 2.95 10.62
CA VAL A 142 15.11 1.67 10.71
C VAL A 142 16.58 1.82 10.32
N LEU A 143 16.87 2.64 9.32
CA LEU A 143 18.24 2.89 8.87
C LEU A 143 19.07 3.71 9.90
N GLU A 144 18.44 4.25 10.95
CA GLU A 144 19.14 4.88 12.08
C GLU A 144 19.73 3.90 13.09
N PHE A 145 19.53 2.58 12.93
CA PHE A 145 20.19 1.59 13.79
C PHE A 145 21.67 1.47 13.42
N ASP A 146 22.54 1.49 14.44
CA ASP A 146 24.00 1.41 14.25
C ASP A 146 24.48 -0.02 13.91
N GLU A 147 23.69 -1.04 14.26
CA GLU A 147 24.03 -2.46 14.10
C GLU A 147 22.85 -3.25 13.54
N PHE A 148 23.12 -4.04 12.50
CA PHE A 148 22.18 -4.97 11.90
C PHE A 148 22.62 -6.41 12.20
N PRO A 149 21.77 -7.22 12.87
CA PRO A 149 22.02 -8.64 13.07
C PRO A 149 22.19 -9.43 11.76
N GLU A 150 22.55 -10.71 11.89
CA GLU A 150 22.57 -11.62 10.74
C GLU A 150 21.16 -11.81 10.15
N GLU A 151 21.10 -12.01 8.84
CA GLU A 151 19.85 -12.31 8.14
C GLU A 151 19.23 -13.61 8.66
N LEU A 152 17.90 -13.62 8.78
CA LEU A 152 17.18 -14.83 9.10
C LEU A 152 17.45 -15.89 8.03
N SER A 153 18.00 -17.04 8.44
CA SER A 153 18.45 -18.09 7.51
C SER A 153 17.40 -18.62 6.52
N TYR A 154 16.10 -18.48 6.83
CA TYR A 154 15.01 -18.86 5.91
C TYR A 154 14.55 -17.73 4.98
N ALA A 155 15.02 -16.51 5.21
CA ALA A 155 14.79 -15.34 4.36
C ALA A 155 15.80 -15.27 3.21
N ALA A 156 17.00 -15.83 3.43
CA ALA A 156 18.06 -15.87 2.45
C ALA A 156 17.60 -16.55 1.15
N GLY A 157 17.56 -15.77 0.07
CA GLY A 157 17.20 -16.24 -1.27
C GLY A 157 15.69 -16.27 -1.58
N LEU A 158 14.84 -15.66 -0.73
CA LEU A 158 13.47 -15.38 -1.13
C LEU A 158 13.46 -14.36 -2.27
N GLU A 159 12.87 -14.73 -3.41
CA GLU A 159 12.69 -13.82 -4.52
C GLU A 159 11.58 -12.82 -4.23
N VAL A 160 11.80 -11.57 -4.61
CA VAL A 160 10.76 -10.55 -4.59
C VAL A 160 9.77 -10.88 -5.69
N GLU A 161 8.55 -11.27 -5.31
CA GLU A 161 7.46 -11.40 -6.28
C GLU A 161 7.13 -10.02 -6.86
N ASN A 162 6.81 -9.99 -8.15
CA ASN A 162 6.42 -8.75 -8.81
C ASN A 162 5.08 -8.28 -8.22
N LEU A 163 5.10 -7.17 -7.49
CA LEU A 163 3.92 -6.59 -6.86
C LEU A 163 2.87 -6.24 -7.93
N GLY A 164 1.65 -6.73 -7.74
CA GLY A 164 0.54 -6.39 -8.62
C GLY A 164 0.15 -4.93 -8.46
N GLU A 165 -0.24 -4.28 -9.56
CA GLU A 165 -0.72 -2.88 -9.54
C GLU A 165 -1.87 -2.69 -8.53
N GLU A 166 -2.80 -3.65 -8.45
CA GLU A 166 -3.92 -3.62 -7.50
C GLU A 166 -3.47 -3.53 -6.04
N GLN A 167 -2.42 -4.27 -5.66
CA GLN A 167 -1.87 -4.24 -4.30
C GLN A 167 -1.20 -2.90 -3.99
N MET A 168 -0.50 -2.29 -4.97
CA MET A 168 0.08 -0.96 -4.80
C MET A 168 -1.00 0.11 -4.61
N ILE A 169 -2.06 0.06 -5.43
CA ILE A 169 -3.18 1.01 -5.36
C ILE A 169 -3.89 0.91 -4.01
N GLU A 170 -4.16 -0.30 -3.53
CA GLU A 170 -4.82 -0.52 -2.23
C GLU A 170 -4.00 0.12 -1.09
N GLN A 171 -2.69 -0.12 -1.06
CA GLN A 171 -1.82 0.40 -0.01
C GLN A 171 -1.66 1.92 -0.06
N LEU A 172 -1.44 2.48 -1.25
CA LEU A 172 -1.38 3.93 -1.41
C LEU A 172 -2.69 4.61 -1.03
N SER A 173 -3.83 3.97 -1.31
CA SER A 173 -5.13 4.49 -0.90
C SER A 173 -5.29 4.54 0.62
N HIS A 174 -4.77 3.54 1.35
CA HIS A 174 -4.78 3.54 2.81
C HIS A 174 -3.89 4.65 3.40
N MET A 175 -2.70 4.87 2.83
CA MET A 175 -1.79 5.93 3.28
C MET A 175 -2.41 7.33 3.12
N GLN A 176 -3.13 7.57 2.03
CA GLN A 176 -3.81 8.86 1.78
C GLN A 176 -4.99 9.14 2.74
N GLU A 177 -5.60 8.12 3.36
CA GLU A 177 -6.70 8.34 4.32
C GLU A 177 -6.22 8.97 5.64
N GLU A 178 -4.93 8.88 5.96
CA GLU A 178 -4.37 9.36 7.22
C GLU A 178 -3.87 10.80 7.15
N ASP A 179 -3.43 11.28 5.97
CA ASP A 179 -2.67 12.54 5.84
C ASP A 179 -3.45 13.74 5.28
N ASP A 180 -4.55 13.54 4.52
CA ASP A 180 -5.12 14.62 3.70
C ASP A 180 -6.44 15.24 4.24
N GLU A 181 -6.49 16.59 4.31
CA GLU A 181 -7.75 17.35 4.48
C GLU A 181 -8.68 17.22 3.26
N VAL A 182 -8.15 16.86 2.09
CA VAL A 182 -8.87 16.70 0.82
C VAL A 182 -8.69 15.26 0.32
N LYS A 183 -9.76 14.46 0.40
CA LYS A 183 -9.72 13.06 0.00
C LYS A 183 -9.43 12.91 -1.50
N THR A 184 -8.18 12.56 -1.83
CA THR A 184 -7.75 12.13 -3.16
C THR A 184 -7.85 10.61 -3.28
N TYR A 185 -7.72 10.09 -4.50
CA TYR A 185 -7.81 8.65 -4.77
C TYR A 185 -6.72 8.23 -5.74
N VAL A 186 -6.18 7.03 -5.56
CA VAL A 186 -5.27 6.42 -6.53
C VAL A 186 -6.08 5.49 -7.44
N THR A 187 -6.05 5.75 -8.75
CA THR A 187 -6.80 4.95 -9.73
C THR A 187 -5.93 4.11 -10.67
N SER A 188 -4.66 4.46 -10.79
CA SER A 188 -3.72 3.80 -11.69
C SER A 188 -2.29 4.16 -11.32
N ILE A 189 -1.37 3.23 -11.55
CA ILE A 189 0.07 3.46 -11.37
C ILE A 189 0.69 3.88 -12.70
N LEU A 190 1.53 4.92 -12.69
CA LEU A 190 2.28 5.35 -13.88
C LEU A 190 3.57 4.55 -14.04
N SER A 191 4.29 4.35 -12.93
CA SER A 191 5.50 3.55 -12.89
C SER A 191 5.77 3.00 -11.50
N SER A 192 6.46 1.86 -11.45
CA SER A 192 6.99 1.25 -10.24
C SER A 192 8.44 0.86 -10.46
N GLU A 193 9.33 1.35 -9.61
CA GLU A 193 10.77 1.10 -9.71
C GLU A 193 11.28 0.46 -8.42
N GLU A 194 12.01 -0.65 -8.55
CA GLU A 194 12.75 -1.25 -7.44
C GLU A 194 13.93 -0.36 -7.07
N ILE A 195 13.99 0.06 -5.80
CA ILE A 195 15.05 0.95 -5.30
C ILE A 195 16.19 0.12 -4.73
N GLN A 196 15.91 -0.58 -3.62
CA GLN A 196 16.90 -1.34 -2.85
C GLN A 196 16.21 -2.34 -1.92
N ILE A 197 16.98 -3.34 -1.48
CA ILE A 197 16.61 -4.24 -0.39
C ILE A 197 17.25 -3.68 0.88
N ASN A 198 16.43 -3.48 1.91
CA ASN A 198 16.87 -3.08 3.24
C ASN A 198 16.76 -4.25 4.20
N ASP A 199 17.76 -4.39 5.07
CA ASP A 199 17.69 -5.31 6.19
C ASP A 199 16.91 -4.66 7.32
N VAL A 200 15.80 -5.27 7.73
CA VAL A 200 14.97 -4.79 8.84
C VAL A 200 15.23 -5.66 10.07
N PRO A 201 15.80 -5.12 11.15
CA PRO A 201 16.03 -5.88 12.36
C PRO A 201 14.71 -6.27 13.03
N CYS A 202 14.68 -7.48 13.57
CA CYS A 202 13.57 -8.03 14.33
C CYS A 202 14.11 -8.59 15.64
N LEU A 203 13.35 -8.38 16.72
CA LEU A 203 13.71 -8.81 18.07
C LEU A 203 12.79 -9.96 18.46
N ALA A 204 13.34 -11.15 18.65
CA ALA A 204 12.56 -12.33 18.97
C ALA A 204 12.90 -12.89 20.35
N TYR A 205 11.85 -13.32 21.05
CA TYR A 205 11.90 -13.86 22.39
C TYR A 205 11.26 -15.24 22.38
N ILE A 206 12.00 -16.26 22.82
CA ILE A 206 11.43 -17.60 23.05
C ILE A 206 10.96 -17.65 24.50
N LEU A 207 9.65 -17.81 24.67
CA LEU A 207 8.99 -17.87 25.97
C LEU A 207 8.54 -19.29 26.28
N HIS A 208 8.56 -19.62 27.57
CA HIS A 208 7.99 -20.84 28.13
C HIS A 208 6.80 -20.50 28.98
N ASP A 209 5.64 -21.01 28.57
CA ASP A 209 4.46 -21.00 29.40
C ASP A 209 4.58 -22.09 30.48
N THR A 210 4.82 -21.64 31.71
CA THR A 210 4.96 -22.49 32.90
C THR A 210 3.65 -23.22 33.29
N LYS A 211 2.49 -22.74 32.84
CA LYS A 211 1.18 -23.36 33.11
C LYS A 211 0.89 -24.51 32.14
N THR A 212 1.30 -24.37 30.88
CA THR A 212 0.99 -25.33 29.81
C THR A 212 2.20 -26.17 29.35
N ASP A 213 3.40 -25.87 29.83
CA ASP A 213 4.68 -26.46 29.43
C ASP A 213 4.94 -26.38 27.91
N THR A 214 4.54 -25.25 27.31
CA THR A 214 4.73 -25.00 25.89
C THR A 214 5.72 -23.86 25.64
N LEU A 215 6.50 -24.02 24.57
CA LEU A 215 7.35 -22.96 24.05
C LEU A 215 6.66 -22.25 22.88
N PHE A 216 6.76 -20.92 22.86
CA PHE A 216 6.27 -20.05 21.80
C PHE A 216 7.24 -18.87 21.60
N ALA A 217 7.21 -18.25 20.42
CA ALA A 217 8.00 -17.05 20.13
C ALA A 217 7.13 -15.80 20.20
N ARG A 218 7.74 -14.67 20.56
CA ARG A 218 7.21 -13.34 20.29
C ARG A 218 8.23 -12.55 19.49
N VAL A 219 7.84 -12.01 18.35
CA VAL A 219 8.74 -11.29 17.44
C VAL A 219 8.26 -9.84 17.33
N TYR A 220 9.17 -8.90 17.52
CA TYR A 220 8.90 -7.48 17.33
C TYR A 220 9.60 -7.01 16.06
N ASN A 221 8.83 -6.43 15.14
CA ASN A 221 9.31 -5.92 13.86
C ASN A 221 9.59 -4.43 14.00
N THR A 222 10.83 -4.00 13.80
CA THR A 222 11.20 -2.59 14.00
C THR A 222 10.67 -1.66 12.92
N LEU A 223 10.32 -2.17 11.74
CA LEU A 223 9.73 -1.35 10.68
C LEU A 223 8.28 -0.98 11.02
N THR A 224 7.46 -1.98 11.36
CA THR A 224 6.05 -1.73 11.72
C THR A 224 5.87 -1.22 13.15
N GLN A 225 6.92 -1.35 13.98
CA GLN A 225 6.90 -1.05 15.41
C GLN A 225 5.83 -1.83 16.18
N GLU A 226 5.56 -3.06 15.75
CA GLU A 226 4.54 -3.93 16.31
C GLU A 226 5.05 -5.35 16.54
N TRP A 227 4.32 -6.10 17.35
CA TRP A 227 4.53 -7.54 17.47
C TRP A 227 4.00 -8.25 16.23
N ASP A 228 4.82 -9.09 15.62
CA ASP A 228 4.64 -9.63 14.29
C ASP A 228 4.25 -11.12 14.33
N PRO A 229 2.95 -11.44 14.24
CA PRO A 229 2.47 -12.82 14.33
C PRO A 229 2.91 -13.68 13.13
N ASP A 230 3.17 -13.07 11.97
CA ASP A 230 3.58 -13.81 10.77
C ASP A 230 5.01 -14.35 10.96
N LEU A 231 5.92 -13.51 11.48
CA LEU A 231 7.28 -13.95 11.84
C LEU A 231 7.27 -14.95 13.01
N GLU A 232 6.39 -14.78 13.98
CA GLU A 232 6.19 -15.75 15.07
C GLU A 232 5.80 -17.13 14.52
N GLU A 233 4.88 -17.19 13.54
CA GLU A 233 4.46 -18.43 12.89
C GLU A 233 5.58 -19.07 12.07
N VAL A 234 6.40 -18.27 11.38
CA VAL A 234 7.58 -18.75 10.64
C VAL A 234 8.56 -19.44 11.58
N LEU A 235 8.95 -18.78 12.68
CA LEU A 235 9.85 -19.36 13.68
C LEU A 235 9.25 -20.61 14.32
N HIS A 236 7.97 -20.56 14.66
CA HIS A 236 7.26 -21.68 15.25
C HIS A 236 7.24 -22.89 14.30
N THR A 237 7.04 -22.69 13.00
CA THR A 237 6.98 -23.77 12.02
C THR A 237 8.36 -24.37 11.73
N LYS A 238 9.41 -23.53 11.71
CA LYS A 238 10.76 -23.95 11.32
C LYS A 238 11.62 -24.45 12.48
N GLU A 239 11.49 -23.85 13.66
CA GLU A 239 12.46 -24.06 14.76
C GLU A 239 11.86 -24.67 16.03
N ARG A 240 10.55 -24.56 16.25
CA ARG A 240 9.90 -25.12 17.45
C ARG A 240 10.22 -26.59 17.74
N PRO A 241 10.32 -27.50 16.73
CA PRO A 241 10.66 -28.90 16.99
C PRO A 241 11.96 -29.05 17.79
N ASP A 242 12.92 -28.16 17.56
CA ASP A 242 14.26 -28.23 18.15
C ASP A 242 14.38 -27.40 19.43
N TRP A 243 13.41 -26.54 19.76
CA TRP A 243 13.52 -25.63 20.91
C TRP A 243 13.58 -26.35 22.26
N LYS A 244 12.80 -27.41 22.45
CA LYS A 244 12.88 -28.20 23.70
C LYS A 244 14.27 -28.81 23.86
N GLU A 245 14.86 -29.29 22.76
CA GLU A 245 16.20 -29.87 22.80
C GLU A 245 17.30 -28.80 22.99
N ARG A 246 17.19 -27.66 22.32
CA ARG A 246 18.17 -26.57 22.38
C ARG A 246 18.18 -25.79 23.68
N TYR A 247 17.01 -25.55 24.27
CA TYR A 247 16.87 -24.57 25.36
C TYR A 247 16.44 -25.18 26.70
N LEU A 248 15.81 -26.36 26.69
CA LEU A 248 15.37 -27.03 27.92
C LEU A 248 16.17 -28.30 28.26
N SER A 249 16.98 -28.84 27.34
CA SER A 249 17.94 -29.88 27.68
C SER A 249 19.14 -29.28 28.41
N LYS A 250 19.41 -29.75 29.62
CA LYS A 250 20.70 -29.57 30.29
C LYS A 250 21.59 -30.78 30.06
#